data_AF-A0A0S3TEP6-F1
#
_entry.id   AF-A0A0S3TEP6-F1
#
_cell.length_a   1.000
_cell.length_b   1.000
_cell.length_c   1.000
_cell.angle_alpha   90.00
_cell.angle_beta   90.00
_cell.angle_gamma   90.00
#
_symmetry.space_group_name_H-M   'P 1'
#
loop_
_entity.id
_entity.type
_entity.pdbx_description
1 polymer ?
#
loop_
_entity_poly.entity_id
_entity_poly.type
_entity_poly.pdbx_seq_one_letter_code
_entity_poly.pdbx_strand_id
1 'polypeptide(L)'
;MKNFSQFSADSFIGNPLLCGNRLGSTCDPYIPKSRVVFSRAAVLCLVGTIILLVLVTVALYISSQFMKLIKGSRGTEQGPSILVILHMSLASHTIDDIMRVTENLSEKYIVGYGASGTVYKCVLQNSRPIAIKRLYNQHQHNSREFETELETIGSIRHRNLVTLYGYALTPNGNLLFYDYMENGSLWDLLHGIFTYN
;
A
#
# COMPACT_ATOMS: atom_id res chain seq x y z
N MET A 1 -35.04 -67.85 -17.09
CA MET A 1 -35.03 -67.66 -15.62
C MET A 1 -35.24 -69.02 -14.97
N LYS A 2 -34.37 -69.44 -14.04
CA LYS A 2 -34.51 -70.74 -13.36
C LYS A 2 -35.68 -70.66 -12.38
N ASN A 3 -36.60 -71.62 -12.42
CA ASN A 3 -37.81 -71.60 -11.62
C ASN A 3 -37.52 -72.17 -10.22
N PHE A 4 -37.26 -71.30 -9.24
CA PHE A 4 -36.95 -71.70 -7.86
C PHE A 4 -38.20 -71.98 -7.01
N SER A 5 -39.40 -71.99 -7.61
CA SER A 5 -40.66 -72.27 -6.89
C SER A 5 -40.81 -73.72 -6.41
N GLN A 6 -39.92 -74.62 -6.83
CA GLN A 6 -39.97 -76.04 -6.49
C GLN A 6 -39.29 -76.38 -5.14
N PHE A 7 -38.52 -75.47 -4.55
CA PHE A 7 -37.78 -75.70 -3.31
C PHE A 7 -38.51 -75.18 -2.07
N SER A 8 -38.46 -75.92 -0.96
CA SER A 8 -39.04 -75.51 0.33
C SER A 8 -38.20 -74.40 1.00
N ALA A 9 -38.81 -73.65 1.92
CA ALA A 9 -38.12 -72.56 2.64
C ALA A 9 -36.87 -73.04 3.39
N ASP A 10 -36.87 -74.28 3.89
CA ASP A 10 -35.74 -74.86 4.63
C ASP A 10 -34.51 -75.06 3.76
N SER A 11 -34.67 -75.17 2.44
CA SER A 11 -33.57 -75.31 1.48
C SER A 11 -32.67 -74.07 1.43
N PHE A 12 -33.11 -72.96 2.00
CA PHE A 12 -32.40 -71.68 2.03
C PHE A 12 -31.79 -71.38 3.42
N ILE A 13 -32.01 -72.24 4.42
CA ILE A 13 -31.40 -72.12 5.76
C ILE A 13 -29.88 -72.26 5.64
N GLY A 14 -29.15 -71.39 6.34
CA GLY A 14 -27.69 -71.32 6.27
C GLY A 14 -27.15 -70.33 5.23
N ASN A 15 -28.02 -69.68 4.45
CA ASN A 15 -27.64 -68.65 3.48
C ASN A 15 -28.23 -67.27 3.85
N PRO A 16 -27.67 -66.59 4.87
CA PRO A 16 -28.25 -65.37 5.44
C PRO A 16 -28.23 -64.14 4.50
N LEU A 17 -27.55 -64.22 3.36
CA LEU A 17 -27.43 -63.13 2.38
C LEU A 17 -28.36 -63.28 1.17
N LEU A 18 -29.20 -64.34 1.12
CA LEU A 18 -30.19 -64.50 0.06
C LEU A 18 -31.42 -63.63 0.34
N CYS A 19 -31.86 -62.89 -0.69
CA CYS A 19 -33.09 -62.08 -0.65
C CYS A 19 -34.15 -62.68 -1.59
N GLY A 20 -35.44 -62.55 -1.24
CA GLY A 20 -36.54 -63.02 -2.08
C GLY A 20 -37.86 -63.13 -1.32
N ASN A 21 -38.98 -63.02 -2.05
CA ASN A 21 -40.33 -62.96 -1.48
C ASN A 21 -40.71 -64.18 -0.61
N ARG A 22 -40.09 -65.36 -0.82
CA ARG A 22 -40.31 -66.56 0.00
C ARG A 22 -39.62 -66.49 1.38
N LEU A 23 -38.56 -65.69 1.51
CA LEU A 23 -37.82 -65.48 2.77
C LEU A 23 -38.34 -64.26 3.57
N GLY A 24 -39.40 -63.59 3.07
CA GLY A 24 -39.96 -62.39 3.70
C GLY A 24 -39.12 -61.12 3.53
N SER A 25 -38.01 -61.16 2.77
CA SER A 25 -37.19 -59.98 2.48
C SER A 25 -37.26 -59.59 1.00
N THR A 26 -37.69 -58.36 0.71
CA THR A 26 -37.64 -57.78 -0.63
C THR A 26 -36.20 -57.40 -0.96
N CYS A 27 -35.71 -57.78 -2.16
CA CYS A 27 -34.38 -57.36 -2.62
C CYS A 27 -34.42 -55.86 -2.98
N ASP A 28 -34.06 -54.99 -2.02
CA ASP A 28 -33.79 -53.59 -2.35
C ASP A 28 -32.41 -53.47 -3.01
N PRO A 29 -32.25 -52.62 -4.04
CA PRO A 29 -30.93 -52.32 -4.58
C PRO A 29 -30.07 -51.69 -3.49
N TYR A 30 -28.99 -52.37 -3.11
CA TYR A 30 -27.99 -51.85 -2.19
C TYR A 30 -27.29 -50.64 -2.84
N ILE A 31 -27.71 -49.43 -2.48
CA ILE A 31 -27.02 -48.19 -2.85
C ILE A 31 -26.06 -47.83 -1.71
N PRO A 32 -24.73 -47.98 -1.88
CA PRO A 32 -23.78 -47.52 -0.88
C PRO A 32 -23.85 -45.99 -0.79
N LYS A 33 -24.36 -45.46 0.33
CA LYS A 33 -24.26 -44.03 0.64
C LYS A 33 -22.82 -43.74 1.07
N SER A 34 -21.97 -43.29 0.16
CA SER A 34 -20.66 -42.73 0.54
C SER A 34 -20.89 -41.41 1.28
N ARG A 35 -20.87 -41.45 2.62
CA ARG A 35 -20.77 -40.22 3.41
C ARG A 35 -19.32 -39.75 3.33
N VAL A 36 -19.09 -38.69 2.56
CA VAL A 36 -17.81 -37.98 2.58
C VAL A 36 -17.70 -37.26 3.93
N VAL A 37 -17.03 -37.87 4.89
CA VAL A 37 -16.77 -37.24 6.20
C VAL A 37 -15.48 -36.44 6.06
N PHE A 38 -15.61 -35.17 5.64
CA PHE A 38 -14.48 -34.24 5.71
C PHE A 38 -14.11 -34.08 7.19
N SER A 39 -12.84 -34.38 7.53
CA SER A 39 -12.38 -34.18 8.90
C SER A 39 -12.55 -32.71 9.29
N ARG A 40 -12.89 -32.42 10.55
CA ARG A 40 -13.00 -31.04 11.04
C ARG A 40 -11.73 -30.24 10.76
N ALA A 41 -10.57 -30.90 10.77
CA ALA A 41 -9.29 -30.33 10.38
C ALA A 41 -9.26 -29.91 8.89
N ALA A 42 -9.76 -30.74 7.98
CA ALA A 42 -9.83 -30.40 6.55
C ALA A 42 -10.71 -29.18 6.29
N VAL A 43 -11.84 -29.04 7.01
CA VAL A 43 -12.73 -27.88 6.90
C VAL A 43 -12.03 -26.60 7.39
N LEU A 44 -11.33 -26.66 8.54
CA LEU A 44 -10.59 -25.51 9.06
C LEU A 44 -9.45 -25.07 8.13
N CYS A 45 -8.72 -26.01 7.54
CA CYS A 45 -7.68 -25.70 6.56
C CYS A 45 -8.25 -25.00 5.32
N LEU A 46 -9.38 -25.48 4.79
CA LEU A 46 -10.03 -24.85 3.63
C LEU A 46 -10.47 -23.42 3.94
N VAL A 47 -11.13 -23.20 5.07
CA VAL A 47 -11.55 -21.85 5.51
C VAL A 47 -10.33 -20.94 5.69
N GLY A 48 -9.27 -21.43 6.33
CA GLY A 48 -8.02 -20.68 6.50
C GLY A 48 -7.37 -20.27 5.19
N THR A 49 -7.28 -21.19 4.22
CA THR A 49 -6.73 -20.89 2.89
C THR A 49 -7.55 -19.85 2.13
N ILE A 50 -8.89 -19.92 2.21
CA ILE A 50 -9.77 -18.94 1.57
C ILE A 50 -9.59 -17.56 2.21
N ILE A 51 -9.52 -17.46 3.53
CA ILE A 51 -9.28 -16.19 4.23
C ILE A 51 -7.94 -15.60 3.82
N LEU A 52 -6.87 -16.39 3.79
CA LEU A 52 -5.55 -15.93 3.36
C LEU A 52 -5.57 -15.39 1.93
N LEU A 53 -6.22 -16.10 1.00
CA LEU A 53 -6.35 -15.65 -0.39
C LEU A 53 -7.15 -14.35 -0.51
N VAL A 54 -8.22 -14.19 0.28
CA VAL A 54 -8.99 -12.93 0.32
C VAL A 54 -8.13 -11.79 0.86
N LEU A 55 -7.37 -12.01 1.94
CA LEU A 55 -6.47 -11.00 2.49
C LEU A 55 -5.38 -10.58 1.49
N VAL A 56 -4.77 -11.55 0.81
CA VAL A 56 -3.76 -11.27 -0.22
C VAL A 56 -4.36 -10.52 -1.41
N THR A 57 -5.52 -10.94 -1.90
CA THR A 57 -6.17 -10.24 -3.03
C THR A 57 -6.61 -8.83 -2.67
N VAL A 58 -7.12 -8.60 -1.45
CA VAL A 58 -7.41 -7.25 -0.94
C VAL A 58 -6.14 -6.42 -0.81
N ALA A 59 -5.06 -6.98 -0.27
CA ALA A 59 -3.78 -6.28 -0.16
C ALA A 59 -3.20 -5.91 -1.54
N LEU A 60 -3.24 -6.82 -2.52
CA LEU A 60 -2.85 -6.54 -3.90
C LEU A 60 -3.78 -5.53 -4.57
N TYR A 61 -5.08 -5.57 -4.27
CA TYR A 61 -6.03 -4.59 -4.77
C TYR A 61 -5.72 -3.20 -4.23
N ILE A 62 -5.55 -3.05 -2.91
CA ILE A 62 -5.18 -1.78 -2.26
C ILE A 62 -3.83 -1.28 -2.77
N SER A 63 -2.81 -2.13 -2.84
CA SER A 63 -1.49 -1.74 -3.33
C SER A 63 -1.54 -1.37 -4.81
N SER A 64 -2.31 -2.07 -5.64
CA SER A 64 -2.52 -1.71 -7.04
C SER A 64 -3.29 -0.41 -7.21
N GLN A 65 -4.27 -0.11 -6.35
CA GLN A 65 -5.00 1.16 -6.36
C GLN A 65 -4.08 2.32 -5.97
N PHE A 66 -3.27 2.12 -4.93
CA PHE A 66 -2.24 3.07 -4.53
C PHE A 66 -1.24 3.31 -5.67
N MET A 67 -0.77 2.24 -6.33
CA MET A 67 0.13 2.35 -7.47
C MET A 67 -0.54 2.95 -8.72
N LYS A 68 -1.84 2.75 -8.96
CA LYS A 68 -2.59 3.38 -10.07
C LYS A 68 -2.82 4.86 -9.84
N LEU A 69 -3.08 5.28 -8.60
CA LEU A 69 -3.12 6.69 -8.21
C LEU A 69 -1.78 7.38 -8.50
N ILE A 70 -0.66 6.66 -8.33
CA ILE A 70 0.67 7.22 -8.59
C ILE A 70 1.10 7.07 -10.07
N LYS A 71 0.66 6.03 -10.78
CA LYS A 71 1.09 5.71 -12.17
C LYS A 71 0.15 6.24 -13.26
N GLY A 72 -1.07 6.65 -12.91
CA GLY A 72 -2.09 7.13 -13.83
C GLY A 72 -1.96 8.62 -14.17
N SER A 73 -0.88 9.04 -14.83
CA SER A 73 -0.85 10.35 -15.52
C SER A 73 0.16 10.36 -16.67
N ARG A 74 -0.10 9.52 -17.68
CA ARG A 74 0.43 9.74 -19.03
C ARG A 74 -0.61 10.56 -19.81
N GLY A 75 -0.52 11.87 -19.67
CA GLY A 75 -1.43 12.82 -20.31
C GLY A 75 -1.39 14.13 -19.54
N THR A 76 -1.15 15.22 -20.26
CA THR A 76 -1.17 16.60 -19.78
C THR A 76 -2.37 16.91 -18.88
N GLU A 77 -2.15 17.77 -17.89
CA GLU A 77 -3.08 18.25 -16.82
C GLU A 77 -2.86 17.57 -15.45
N GLN A 78 -2.04 18.23 -14.62
CA GLN A 78 -1.90 18.15 -13.15
C GLN A 78 -2.50 16.90 -12.47
N GLY A 79 -1.70 15.82 -12.38
CA GLY A 79 -1.98 14.69 -11.51
C GLY A 79 -2.01 15.09 -10.02
N PRO A 80 -2.65 14.28 -9.15
CA PRO A 80 -2.80 14.59 -7.74
C PRO A 80 -1.45 14.72 -7.04
N SER A 81 -1.24 15.83 -6.33
CA SER A 81 -0.06 16.01 -5.48
C SER A 81 -0.28 15.29 -4.16
N ILE A 82 0.61 14.35 -3.82
CA ILE A 82 0.53 13.61 -2.55
C ILE A 82 1.45 14.30 -1.55
N LEU A 83 0.90 14.85 -0.48
CA LEU A 83 1.64 15.37 0.67
C LEU A 83 1.71 14.30 1.76
N VAL A 84 2.93 13.97 2.19
CA VAL A 84 3.18 13.06 3.31
C VAL A 84 3.84 13.85 4.44
N ILE A 85 3.18 13.86 5.59
CA ILE A 85 3.63 14.57 6.78
C ILE A 85 4.33 13.57 7.69
N LEU A 86 5.63 13.75 7.91
CA LEU A 86 6.42 12.94 8.83
C LEU A 86 6.29 13.44 10.28
N HIS A 87 5.99 14.73 10.46
CA HIS A 87 5.86 15.33 11.78
C HIS A 87 4.71 16.36 11.83
N MET A 88 3.96 16.39 12.94
CA MET A 88 2.70 17.14 13.12
C MET A 88 2.76 18.65 12.84
N SER A 89 3.96 19.24 12.71
CA SER A 89 4.14 20.68 12.46
C SER A 89 3.58 21.16 11.12
N LEU A 90 3.35 20.27 10.15
CA LEU A 90 2.79 20.62 8.85
C LEU A 90 1.32 20.16 8.68
N ALA A 91 0.71 19.60 9.73
CA ALA A 91 -0.60 18.94 9.66
C ALA A 91 -1.77 19.86 9.34
N SER A 92 -1.62 21.17 9.56
CA SER A 92 -2.68 22.16 9.32
C SER A 92 -2.67 22.78 7.92
N HIS A 93 -1.68 22.46 7.07
CA HIS A 93 -1.47 23.16 5.80
C HIS A 93 -1.55 22.20 4.63
N THR A 94 -2.30 22.57 3.59
CA THR A 94 -2.37 21.80 2.35
C THR A 94 -1.22 22.16 1.41
N ILE A 95 -0.92 21.29 0.44
CA ILE A 95 0.04 21.63 -0.62
C ILE A 95 -0.41 22.86 -1.42
N ASP A 96 -1.72 23.04 -1.60
CA ASP A 96 -2.28 24.18 -2.32
C ASP A 96 -2.06 25.49 -1.56
N ASP A 97 -2.14 25.49 -0.23
CA ASP A 97 -1.81 26.66 0.59
C ASP A 97 -0.34 27.05 0.41
N ILE A 98 0.56 26.06 0.41
CA ILE A 98 2.00 26.27 0.20
C ILE A 98 2.26 26.84 -1.19
N MET A 99 1.64 26.26 -2.23
CA MET A 99 1.78 26.74 -3.60
C MET A 99 1.23 28.15 -3.75
N ARG A 100 0.09 28.47 -3.14
CA ARG A 100 -0.48 29.83 -3.13
C ARG A 100 0.45 30.83 -2.46
N VAL A 101 0.97 30.51 -1.28
CA VAL A 101 1.87 31.40 -0.52
C VAL A 101 3.20 31.63 -1.22
N THR A 102 3.68 30.64 -1.97
CA THR A 102 4.95 30.70 -2.72
C THR A 102 4.76 31.08 -4.20
N GLU A 103 3.54 31.45 -4.61
CA GLU A 103 3.19 31.76 -6.00
C GLU A 103 3.71 30.69 -6.98
N ASN A 104 3.39 29.43 -6.68
CA ASN A 104 3.85 28.25 -7.40
C ASN A 104 5.38 28.12 -7.41
N LEU A 105 6.02 28.33 -6.26
CA LEU A 105 7.48 28.29 -6.11
C LEU A 105 8.19 29.27 -7.07
N SER A 106 7.71 30.51 -7.08
CA SER A 106 8.29 31.61 -7.85
C SER A 106 9.73 31.92 -7.41
N GLU A 107 10.54 32.44 -8.32
CA GLU A 107 11.96 32.77 -8.10
C GLU A 107 12.17 33.74 -6.93
N LYS A 108 11.19 34.59 -6.65
CA LYS A 108 11.24 35.56 -5.54
C LYS A 108 11.36 34.90 -4.14
N TYR A 109 11.00 33.63 -4.03
CA TYR A 109 11.10 32.87 -2.78
C TYR A 109 12.38 32.05 -2.70
N ILE A 110 13.22 32.04 -3.73
CA ILE A 110 14.48 31.29 -3.72
C ILE A 110 15.40 31.87 -2.65
N VAL A 111 15.91 30.98 -1.80
CA VAL A 111 16.93 31.30 -0.79
C VAL A 111 18.27 30.61 -1.04
N GLY A 112 18.32 29.72 -2.03
CA GLY A 112 19.58 29.10 -2.44
C GLY A 112 19.42 28.06 -3.53
N TYR A 113 20.53 27.81 -4.22
CA TYR A 113 20.68 26.73 -5.18
C TYR A 113 21.66 25.72 -4.60
N GLY A 114 21.23 24.48 -4.48
CA GLY A 114 22.07 23.35 -4.10
C GLY A 114 22.43 22.48 -5.29
N ALA A 115 23.34 21.53 -5.07
CA ALA A 115 23.70 20.53 -6.07
C ALA A 115 22.51 19.63 -6.46
N SER A 116 21.59 19.37 -5.54
CA SER A 116 20.46 18.47 -5.76
C SER A 116 19.10 19.15 -5.94
N GLY A 117 19.05 20.49 -5.87
CA GLY A 117 17.78 21.20 -6.04
C GLY A 117 17.82 22.68 -5.69
N THR A 118 16.68 23.33 -5.88
CA THR A 118 16.45 24.73 -5.49
C THR A 118 15.73 24.77 -4.15
N VAL A 119 16.15 25.69 -3.26
CA VAL A 119 15.55 25.88 -1.94
C VAL A 119 14.76 27.18 -1.94
N TYR A 120 13.50 27.10 -1.50
CA TYR A 120 12.57 28.21 -1.38
C TYR A 120 12.20 28.43 0.08
N LYS A 121 11.97 29.69 0.47
CA LYS A 121 11.41 30.04 1.77
C LYS A 121 9.89 30.13 1.67
N CYS A 122 9.20 29.49 2.62
CA CYS A 122 7.76 29.61 2.77
C CYS A 122 7.43 30.04 4.19
N VAL A 123 6.53 31.03 4.31
CA VAL A 123 6.06 31.55 5.59
C VAL A 123 4.55 31.41 5.62
N LEU A 124 4.08 30.34 6.26
CA LEU A 124 2.66 30.07 6.44
C LEU A 124 2.11 30.90 7.60
N GLN A 125 0.83 31.27 7.55
CA GLN A 125 0.22 32.08 8.61
C GLN A 125 0.37 31.40 9.98
N ASN A 126 0.74 32.19 10.98
CA ASN A 126 0.92 31.75 12.38
C ASN A 126 1.88 30.56 12.56
N SER A 127 2.76 30.31 11.59
CA SER A 127 3.68 29.17 11.59
C SER A 127 5.13 29.64 11.48
N ARG A 128 6.06 28.82 11.95
CA ARG A 128 7.49 29.07 11.71
C ARG A 128 7.79 28.97 10.21
N PRO A 129 8.76 29.75 9.70
CA PRO A 129 9.21 29.61 8.32
C PRO A 129 9.72 28.20 8.04
N ILE A 130 9.44 27.69 6.84
CA ILE A 130 9.94 26.41 6.35
C ILE A 130 10.78 26.62 5.09
N ALA A 131 11.75 25.72 4.89
CA ALA A 131 12.49 25.61 3.65
C ALA A 131 11.87 24.52 2.78
N ILE A 132 11.57 24.82 1.52
CA ILE A 132 11.05 23.87 0.53
C ILE A 132 12.19 23.59 -0.43
N LYS A 133 12.70 22.36 -0.43
CA LYS A 133 13.70 21.93 -1.41
C LYS A 133 12.99 21.21 -2.55
N ARG A 134 13.04 21.80 -3.75
CA ARG A 134 12.60 21.16 -4.99
C ARG A 134 13.78 20.47 -5.63
N LEU A 135 13.74 19.14 -5.71
CA LEU A 135 14.80 18.38 -6.35
C LEU A 135 14.79 18.61 -7.87
N TYR A 136 15.96 18.68 -8.50
CA TYR A 136 16.05 18.92 -9.95
C TYR A 136 15.49 17.78 -10.81
N ASN A 137 15.36 16.58 -10.22
CA ASN A 137 14.92 15.41 -10.95
C ASN A 137 13.40 15.45 -11.21
N GLN A 138 13.02 15.49 -12.48
CA GLN A 138 11.62 15.62 -12.93
C GLN A 138 10.82 14.30 -12.89
N HIS A 139 11.48 13.16 -12.68
CA HIS A 139 10.80 11.87 -12.63
C HIS A 139 10.27 11.57 -11.22
N GLN A 140 8.95 11.70 -11.05
CA GLN A 140 8.20 11.54 -9.80
C GLN A 140 8.49 10.27 -8.99
N HIS A 141 8.98 9.20 -9.63
CA HIS A 141 8.84 7.86 -9.10
C HIS A 141 10.14 7.14 -8.76
N ASN A 142 11.33 7.74 -8.98
CA ASN A 142 12.58 6.97 -8.88
C ASN A 142 13.86 7.80 -8.74
N SER A 143 13.83 8.94 -8.03
CA SER A 143 15.08 9.67 -7.76
C SER A 143 15.77 9.09 -6.53
N ARG A 144 16.91 8.43 -6.75
CA ARG A 144 17.78 7.91 -5.69
C ARG A 144 18.08 8.96 -4.62
N GLU A 145 18.22 10.23 -5.01
CA GLU A 145 18.44 11.35 -4.09
C GLU A 145 17.28 11.55 -3.12
N PHE A 146 16.04 11.46 -3.61
CA PHE A 146 14.85 11.59 -2.78
C PHE A 146 14.75 10.46 -1.77
N GLU A 147 14.91 9.21 -2.22
CA GLU A 147 14.91 8.04 -1.34
C GLU A 147 16.04 8.12 -0.31
N THR A 148 17.25 8.51 -0.74
CA THR A 148 18.39 8.67 0.16
C THR A 148 18.10 9.72 1.24
N GLU A 149 17.54 10.89 0.88
CA GLU A 149 17.20 11.91 1.87
C GLU A 149 16.10 11.44 2.83
N LEU A 150 15.10 10.69 2.35
CA LEU A 150 14.04 10.13 3.20
C LEU A 150 14.55 9.05 4.16
N GLU A 151 15.40 8.13 3.69
CA GLU A 151 15.98 7.07 4.52
C GLU A 151 16.93 7.61 5.58
N THR A 152 17.68 8.67 5.24
CA THR A 152 18.68 9.26 6.14
C THR A 152 18.07 10.34 7.05
N ILE A 153 17.80 11.53 6.51
CA ILE A 153 17.32 12.66 7.32
C ILE A 153 15.87 12.46 7.76
N GLY A 154 15.05 11.76 6.97
CA GLY A 154 13.67 11.47 7.34
C GLY A 154 13.51 10.56 8.56
N SER A 155 14.53 9.75 8.90
CA SER A 155 14.49 8.82 10.03
C SER A 155 15.21 9.34 11.30
N ILE A 156 15.95 10.45 11.20
CA ILE A 156 16.82 10.94 12.29
C ILE A 156 16.32 12.30 12.80
N ARG A 157 16.20 12.42 14.13
CA ARG A 157 15.92 13.70 14.79
C ARG A 157 17.04 14.04 15.78
N HIS A 158 17.75 15.14 15.51
CA HIS A 158 18.85 15.57 16.35
C HIS A 158 19.00 17.10 16.32
N ARG A 159 19.40 17.72 17.44
CA ARG A 159 19.54 19.18 17.58
C ARG A 159 20.51 19.85 16.59
N ASN A 160 21.42 19.08 16.01
CA ASN A 160 22.44 19.56 15.05
C ASN A 160 22.17 19.08 13.62
N LEU A 161 20.99 18.53 13.35
CA LEU A 161 20.54 18.15 12.02
C LEU A 161 19.26 18.91 11.71
N VAL A 162 19.13 19.37 10.47
CA VAL A 162 17.91 20.02 10.00
C VAL A 162 16.76 19.00 10.02
N THR A 163 15.60 19.39 10.55
CA THR A 163 14.45 18.50 10.63
C THR A 163 13.73 18.45 9.29
N LEU A 164 13.47 17.25 8.78
CA LEU A 164 12.53 17.02 7.68
C LEU A 164 11.10 16.87 8.25
N TYR A 165 10.19 17.75 7.86
CA TYR A 165 8.78 17.72 8.28
C TYR A 165 7.91 16.82 7.42
N GLY A 166 8.27 16.65 6.16
CA GLY A 166 7.48 15.91 5.20
C GLY A 166 8.00 16.03 3.79
N TYR A 167 7.28 15.44 2.86
CA TYR A 167 7.58 15.51 1.44
C TYR A 167 6.30 15.58 0.60
N ALA A 168 6.39 16.09 -0.61
CA ALA A 168 5.31 16.03 -1.59
C ALA A 168 5.80 15.46 -2.91
N LEU A 169 5.01 14.53 -3.45
CA LEU A 169 5.16 14.04 -4.81
C LEU A 169 4.27 14.88 -5.70
N THR A 170 4.87 15.71 -6.57
CA THR A 170 4.13 16.57 -7.49
C THR A 170 4.50 16.25 -8.94
N PRO A 171 3.62 16.49 -9.93
CA PRO A 171 3.93 16.29 -11.35
C PRO A 171 5.19 17.06 -11.81
N ASN A 172 5.52 18.14 -11.11
CA ASN A 172 6.57 19.07 -11.49
C ASN A 172 7.88 18.84 -10.70
N GLY A 173 7.96 17.76 -9.91
CA GLY A 173 9.14 17.36 -9.13
C GLY A 173 8.83 17.06 -7.67
N ASN A 174 9.72 16.32 -7.02
CA ASN A 174 9.59 15.98 -5.61
C ASN A 174 10.02 17.16 -4.73
N LEU A 175 9.23 17.42 -3.69
CA LEU A 175 9.44 18.49 -2.73
C LEU A 175 9.75 17.90 -1.36
N LEU A 176 10.68 18.52 -0.65
CA LEU A 176 11.04 18.20 0.72
C LEU A 176 10.85 19.44 1.59
N PHE A 177 10.20 19.26 2.73
CA PHE A 177 9.86 20.36 3.66
C PHE A 177 10.74 20.28 4.89
N TYR A 178 11.57 21.29 5.10
CA TYR A 178 12.56 21.37 6.16
C TYR A 178 12.32 22.54 7.10
N ASP A 179 12.94 22.50 8.28
CA ASP A 179 13.21 23.69 9.08
C ASP A 179 13.93 24.75 8.23
N TYR A 180 13.44 25.99 8.28
CA TYR A 180 14.18 27.13 7.72
C TYR A 180 15.26 27.60 8.71
N MET A 181 16.50 27.73 8.21
CA MET A 181 17.63 28.20 8.99
C MET A 181 17.79 29.72 8.80
N GLU A 182 17.46 30.50 9.83
CA GLU A 182 17.43 31.97 9.72
C GLU A 182 18.80 32.60 9.40
N ASN A 183 19.89 31.97 9.86
CA ASN A 183 21.25 32.46 9.63
C ASN A 183 21.88 31.95 8.32
N GLY A 184 21.09 31.33 7.45
CA GLY A 184 21.58 30.80 6.17
C GLY A 184 22.57 29.64 6.34
N SER A 185 23.41 29.45 5.32
CA SER A 185 24.44 28.41 5.35
C SER A 185 25.72 28.90 6.02
N LEU A 186 26.53 27.97 6.54
CA LEU A 186 27.86 28.31 7.05
C LEU A 186 28.74 28.95 5.97
N TRP A 187 28.54 28.56 4.70
CA TRP A 187 29.26 29.15 3.57
C TRP A 187 29.00 30.65 3.46
N ASP A 188 27.73 31.06 3.57
CA ASP A 188 27.32 32.47 3.48
C ASP A 188 27.91 33.29 4.63
N LEU A 189 27.95 32.70 5.84
CA LEU A 189 28.52 33.37 7.02
C LEU A 189 30.04 33.54 6.92
N LEU A 190 30.74 32.61 6.26
CA LEU A 190 32.20 32.65 6.12
C LEU A 190 32.67 33.50 4.93
N HIS A 191 31.89 33.56 3.85
CA HIS A 191 32.31 34.19 2.59
C HIS A 191 31.49 35.44 2.24
N GLY A 192 30.48 35.78 3.04
CA GLY A 192 29.53 36.84 2.74
C GLY A 192 28.39 36.35 1.83
N ILE A 193 27.26 37.05 1.90
CA ILE A 193 26.08 36.74 1.08
C ILE A 193 26.36 37.21 -0.35
N PHE A 194 26.30 36.30 -1.33
CA PHE A 194 26.26 36.68 -2.74
C PHE A 194 24.89 37.29 -3.04
N THR A 195 24.76 38.61 -2.89
CA THR A 195 23.66 39.36 -3.50
C THR A 195 24.00 39.56 -4.98
N TYR A 196 23.35 38.81 -5.86
CA TYR A 196 23.30 39.18 -7.28
C TYR A 196 22.47 40.47 -7.38
N ASN A 197 23.15 41.60 -7.62
CA ASN A 197 22.52 42.85 -8.04
C ASN A 197 21.97 42.72 -9.46
#